data_AF-A0A926W2A9-F1
#
_entry.id   AF-A0A926W2A9-F1
#
_cell.length_a   1.000
_cell.length_b   1.000
_cell.length_c   1.000
_cell.angle_alpha   90.00
_cell.angle_beta   90.00
_cell.angle_gamma   90.00
#
_symmetry.space_group_name_H-M   'P 1'
#
loop_
_entity.id
_entity.type
_entity.pdbx_description
1 polymer ?
#
loop_
_entity_poly.entity_id
_entity_poly.type
_entity_poly.pdbx_seq_one_letter_code
_entity_poly.pdbx_strand_id
1 'polypeptide(L)'
;LLERVYLRTTRTFGYCCGMQWKHECWIYSIDCRNEILHATQNQIIGTGELEAIKVQKPAFVLGERVMLCSHDKGTKQRLILGIALVNNSWFYLVELVSPTLTQSRTISNRFSLVGEKSLVRVNV
;
A
#
# COMPACT_ATOMS: atom_id res chain seq x y z
N LEU A 1 7.26 0.21 12.84
CA LEU A 1 6.91 -0.45 14.10
C LEU A 1 5.47 -0.08 14.42
N LEU A 2 4.67 -0.98 14.99
CA LEU A 2 3.34 -0.66 15.51
C LEU A 2 3.33 -0.90 17.02
N GLU A 3 2.66 -0.04 17.75
CA GLU A 3 2.41 -0.27 19.17
C GLU A 3 1.31 -1.32 19.34
N ARG A 4 1.57 -2.34 20.16
CA ARG A 4 0.54 -3.26 20.63
C ARG A 4 -0.37 -2.52 21.60
N VAL A 5 -1.68 -2.62 21.39
CA VAL A 5 -2.69 -1.98 22.23
C VAL A 5 -3.71 -3.00 22.69
N TYR A 6 -4.29 -2.76 23.87
CA TYR A 6 -5.42 -3.55 24.38
C TYR A 6 -6.74 -2.81 24.14
N LEU A 7 -7.67 -3.44 23.43
CA LEU A 7 -9.02 -2.91 23.21
C LEU A 7 -9.92 -3.30 24.37
N ARG A 8 -10.43 -2.30 25.08
CA ARG A 8 -11.30 -2.48 26.25
C ARG A 8 -12.68 -3.04 25.88
N THR A 9 -13.17 -2.71 24.69
CA THR A 9 -14.50 -3.11 24.18
C THR A 9 -14.57 -4.60 23.86
N THR A 10 -13.60 -5.12 23.11
CA THR A 10 -13.55 -6.52 22.68
C THR A 10 -12.71 -7.40 23.61
N ARG A 11 -11.95 -6.80 24.55
CA ARG A 11 -11.01 -7.48 25.45
C ARG A 11 -9.93 -8.26 24.69
N THR A 12 -9.43 -7.69 23.61
CA THR A 12 -8.41 -8.30 22.75
C THR A 12 -7.21 -7.37 22.56
N PHE A 13 -6.08 -7.96 22.18
CA PHE A 13 -4.92 -7.19 21.74
C PHE A 13 -4.91 -7.05 20.23
N GLY A 14 -4.45 -5.89 19.76
CA GLY A 14 -4.15 -5.64 18.37
C GLY A 14 -3.01 -4.63 18.24
N TYR A 15 -2.74 -4.18 17.02
CA TYR A 15 -1.65 -3.25 16.74
C TYR A 15 -2.19 -1.96 16.15
N CYS A 16 -1.85 -0.82 16.76
CA CYS A 16 -2.27 0.49 16.29
C CYS A 16 -1.58 0.79 14.95
N CYS A 17 -2.33 0.72 13.86
CA CYS A 17 -1.83 0.78 12.48
C CYS A 17 -2.24 2.06 11.73
N GLY A 18 -3.00 2.95 12.37
CA GLY A 18 -3.37 4.23 11.80
C GLY A 18 -4.18 5.09 12.75
N MET A 19 -4.34 6.36 12.42
CA MET A 19 -5.20 7.29 13.13
C MET A 19 -5.84 8.28 12.16
N GLN A 20 -7.05 8.70 12.48
CA GLN A 20 -7.76 9.76 11.75
C GLN A 20 -8.48 10.66 12.74
N TRP A 21 -8.59 11.94 12.40
CA TRP A 21 -9.44 12.89 13.12
C TRP A 21 -10.86 12.82 12.55
N LYS A 22 -11.86 12.51 13.38
CA LYS A 22 -13.27 12.46 12.96
C LYS A 22 -14.19 12.82 14.12
N HIS A 23 -15.23 13.62 13.85
CA HIS A 23 -16.22 14.05 14.85
C HIS A 23 -15.56 14.58 16.14
N GLU A 24 -14.61 15.52 16.02
CA GLU A 24 -13.90 16.12 17.16
C GLU A 24 -13.13 15.14 18.05
N CYS A 25 -12.74 13.97 17.54
CA CYS A 25 -11.91 13.04 18.29
C CYS A 25 -10.93 12.25 17.40
N TRP A 26 -9.87 11.74 18.02
CA TRP A 26 -8.96 10.78 17.40
C TRP A 26 -9.59 9.38 17.37
N ILE A 27 -9.71 8.84 16.17
CA ILE A 27 -10.10 7.46 15.91
C ILE A 27 -8.84 6.69 15.49
N TYR A 28 -8.48 5.70 16.29
CA TYR A 28 -7.37 4.80 16.03
C TYR A 28 -7.86 3.59 15.24
N SER A 29 -7.07 3.17 14.26
CA SER A 29 -7.28 1.93 13.49
C SER A 29 -6.36 0.87 14.06
N ILE A 30 -6.94 -0.25 14.49
CA ILE A 30 -6.23 -1.34 15.14
C ILE A 30 -6.37 -2.60 14.31
N ASP A 31 -5.23 -3.17 13.88
CA ASP A 31 -5.18 -4.48 13.24
C ASP A 31 -5.30 -5.59 14.28
N CYS A 32 -6.38 -6.38 14.17
CA CYS A 32 -6.70 -7.53 15.00
C CYS A 32 -6.82 -8.77 14.11
N ARG A 33 -5.69 -9.37 13.73
CA ARG A 33 -5.61 -10.68 13.04
C ARG A 33 -6.56 -10.79 11.84
N ASN A 34 -6.41 -9.87 10.88
CA ASN A 34 -7.15 -9.75 9.60
C ASN A 34 -8.41 -8.88 9.64
N GLU A 35 -8.73 -8.26 10.77
CA GLU A 35 -9.79 -7.25 10.85
C GLU A 35 -9.21 -5.93 11.32
N ILE A 36 -9.66 -4.83 10.69
CA ILE A 36 -9.35 -3.49 11.17
C ILE A 36 -10.51 -3.02 12.04
N LEU A 37 -10.24 -2.87 13.34
CA LEU A 37 -11.18 -2.31 14.30
C LEU A 37 -10.88 -0.82 14.51
N HIS A 38 -11.92 -0.04 14.77
CA HIS A 38 -11.79 1.38 15.08
C HIS A 38 -12.12 1.64 16.55
N ALA A 39 -11.28 2.41 17.23
CA ALA A 39 -11.44 2.71 18.64
C ALA A 39 -11.01 4.14 18.96
N THR A 40 -11.66 4.77 19.93
CA THR A 40 -11.23 6.05 20.50
C THR A 40 -10.11 5.85 21.52
N GLN A 41 -9.45 6.93 21.91
CA GLN A 41 -8.42 6.91 22.96
C GLN A 41 -8.90 6.25 24.26
N ASN A 42 -10.16 6.45 24.65
CA ASN A 42 -10.73 5.91 25.89
C ASN A 42 -11.06 4.40 25.81
N GLN A 43 -11.05 3.84 24.60
CA GLN A 43 -11.35 2.44 24.32
C GLN A 43 -10.09 1.58 24.17
N ILE A 44 -8.90 2.18 24.17
CA ILE A 44 -7.62 1.48 24.05
C ILE A 44 -6.72 1.73 25.26
N ILE A 45 -5.79 0.81 25.50
CA ILE A 45 -4.68 0.98 26.44
C ILE A 45 -3.40 0.72 25.65
N GLY A 46 -2.55 1.74 25.53
CA GLY A 46 -1.20 1.60 24.98
C GLY A 46 -0.35 0.74 25.90
N THR A 47 0.39 -0.21 25.34
CA THR A 47 1.26 -1.10 26.12
C THR A 47 2.72 -0.64 26.11
N GLY A 48 3.10 0.27 25.21
CA GLY A 48 4.49 0.61 24.93
C GLY A 48 5.30 -0.49 24.24
N GLU A 49 4.72 -1.70 24.05
CA GLU A 49 5.36 -2.79 23.31
C GLU A 49 5.28 -2.50 21.82
N LEU A 50 6.44 -2.31 21.19
CA LEU A 50 6.55 -2.04 19.75
C LEU A 50 6.89 -3.34 19.01
N GLU A 51 6.10 -3.65 17.98
CA GLU A 51 6.38 -4.79 17.09
C GLU A 51 6.80 -4.31 15.70
N ALA A 52 7.79 -5.01 15.13
CA ALA A 52 8.19 -4.79 13.76
C ALA A 52 7.11 -5.31 12.81
N ILE A 53 6.67 -4.44 11.91
CA ILE A 53 5.74 -4.83 10.85
C ILE A 53 6.50 -5.74 9.91
N LYS A 54 6.02 -6.96 9.77
CA LYS A 54 6.49 -7.85 8.70
C LYS A 54 5.88 -7.38 7.39
N VAL A 55 6.55 -6.41 6.77
CA VAL A 55 6.26 -6.03 5.39
C VAL A 55 6.73 -7.18 4.51
N GLN A 56 5.81 -7.75 3.73
CA GLN A 56 6.15 -8.79 2.76
C GLN A 56 7.18 -8.24 1.76
N LYS A 57 7.97 -9.11 1.13
CA LYS A 57 8.81 -8.66 0.02
C LYS A 57 7.92 -8.13 -1.11
N PRO A 58 8.39 -7.13 -1.89
CA PRO A 58 7.64 -6.67 -3.05
C PRO A 58 7.40 -7.85 -4.00
N ALA A 59 6.19 -7.95 -4.54
CA ALA A 59 5.81 -9.00 -5.47
C ALA A 59 6.54 -8.89 -6.82
N PHE A 60 6.96 -7.68 -7.22
CA PHE A 60 7.65 -7.42 -8.48
C PHE A 60 9.03 -6.78 -8.27
N VAL A 61 9.93 -6.97 -9.23
CA VAL A 61 11.29 -6.39 -9.21
C VAL A 61 11.51 -5.35 -10.31
N LEU A 62 12.53 -4.52 -10.17
CA LEU A 62 12.93 -3.54 -11.21
C LEU A 62 13.21 -4.24 -12.53
N GLY A 63 12.71 -3.66 -13.63
CA GLY A 63 12.84 -4.22 -14.98
C GLY A 63 11.91 -5.40 -15.28
N GLU A 64 11.12 -5.88 -14.32
CA GLU A 64 10.14 -6.94 -14.56
C GLU A 64 9.05 -6.47 -15.53
N ARG A 65 8.63 -7.38 -16.43
CA ARG A 65 7.52 -7.14 -17.37
C ARG A 65 6.20 -7.47 -16.70
N VAL A 66 5.31 -6.49 -16.66
CA VAL A 66 3.99 -6.59 -16.05
C VAL A 66 2.90 -6.12 -17.01
N MET A 67 1.67 -6.54 -16.75
CA MET A 67 0.48 -5.96 -17.37
C MET A 67 -0.29 -5.16 -16.33
N LEU A 68 -0.84 -4.02 -16.74
CA LEU A 68 -1.80 -3.27 -15.94
C LEU A 68 -3.18 -3.93 -16.05
N CYS A 69 -3.87 -4.06 -14.93
CA CYS A 69 -5.28 -4.44 -14.88
C CYS A 69 -6.16 -3.29 -15.40
N SER A 70 -6.12 -2.99 -16.71
CA SER A 70 -7.00 -1.99 -17.33
C SER A 70 -8.18 -2.65 -18.03
N HIS A 71 -9.36 -1.99 -17.99
CA HIS A 71 -10.52 -2.37 -18.79
C HIS A 71 -10.32 -2.17 -20.30
N ASP A 72 -9.29 -1.42 -20.71
CA ASP A 72 -8.97 -1.17 -22.11
C ASP A 72 -8.16 -2.30 -22.74
N LYS A 73 -8.54 -2.64 -23.97
CA LYS A 73 -8.01 -3.75 -24.81
C LYS A 73 -6.54 -3.60 -25.23
N GLY A 74 -5.81 -2.66 -24.65
CA GLY A 74 -4.39 -2.45 -24.92
C GLY A 74 -3.53 -3.38 -24.07
N THR A 75 -3.42 -4.64 -24.46
CA THR A 75 -2.44 -5.62 -23.95
C THR A 75 -1.01 -5.16 -24.25
N LYS A 76 -0.53 -4.15 -23.52
CA LYS A 76 0.85 -3.70 -23.66
C LYS A 76 1.57 -3.92 -22.35
N GLN A 77 2.49 -4.86 -22.38
CA GLN A 77 3.44 -5.11 -21.30
C GLN A 77 4.20 -3.81 -20.99
N ARG A 78 4.49 -3.61 -19.70
CA ARG A 78 5.22 -2.47 -19.17
C ARG A 78 6.36 -2.94 -18.30
N LEU A 79 7.34 -2.08 -18.12
CA LEU A 79 8.44 -2.32 -17.20
C LEU A 79 8.16 -1.68 -15.84
N ILE A 80 8.56 -2.37 -14.78
CA ILE A 80 8.73 -1.77 -13.46
C ILE A 80 9.98 -0.88 -13.48
N LEU A 81 9.78 0.42 -13.28
CA LEU A 81 10.85 1.44 -13.25
C LEU A 81 11.28 1.79 -11.82
N GLY A 82 10.44 1.53 -10.84
CA GLY A 82 10.68 1.90 -9.45
C GLY A 82 9.74 1.16 -8.49
N ILE A 83 10.16 1.03 -7.24
CA ILE A 83 9.41 0.38 -6.16
C ILE A 83 9.41 1.32 -4.96
N ALA A 84 8.25 1.54 -4.37
CA ALA A 84 8.06 2.40 -3.20
C ALA A 84 7.21 1.69 -2.15
N LEU A 85 7.59 1.83 -0.88
CA LEU A 85 6.79 1.39 0.25
C LEU A 85 6.06 2.61 0.83
N VAL A 86 4.73 2.64 0.74
CA VAL A 86 3.90 3.72 1.28
C VAL A 86 2.85 3.10 2.20
N ASN A 87 2.81 3.52 3.47
CA ASN A 87 1.89 2.99 4.48
C ASN A 87 1.86 1.44 4.51
N ASN A 88 3.05 0.83 4.55
CA ASN A 88 3.26 -0.63 4.54
C ASN A 88 2.70 -1.36 3.32
N SER A 89 2.33 -0.64 2.25
CA SER A 89 1.85 -1.20 1.00
C SER A 89 2.86 -0.91 -0.12
N TRP A 90 3.11 -1.91 -0.96
CA TRP A 90 3.99 -1.75 -2.12
C TRP A 90 3.28 -1.03 -3.26
N PHE A 91 3.93 0.00 -3.76
CA PHE A 91 3.58 0.73 -4.97
C PHE A 91 4.72 0.62 -5.97
N TYR A 92 4.36 0.65 -7.24
CA TYR A 92 5.27 0.43 -8.34
C TYR A 92 5.17 1.58 -9.32
N LEU A 93 6.33 2.14 -9.71
CA LEU A 93 6.40 3.05 -10.84
C LEU A 93 6.43 2.20 -12.09
N VAL A 94 5.38 2.28 -12.89
CA VAL A 94 5.19 1.49 -14.10
C VAL A 94 5.34 2.40 -15.30
N GLU A 95 6.09 1.95 -16.30
CA GLU A 95 6.21 2.63 -17.58
C GLU A 95 4.83 2.90 -18.20
N LEU A 96 4.59 4.13 -18.66
CA LEU A 96 3.39 4.50 -19.41
C LEU A 96 3.69 4.58 -20.91
N VAL A 97 4.83 5.20 -21.24
CA VAL A 97 5.33 5.47 -22.59
C VAL A 97 6.77 4.98 -22.67
N SER A 98 7.07 4.17 -23.69
CA SER A 98 8.42 3.68 -23.93
C SER A 98 9.43 4.83 -24.01
N PRO A 99 10.60 4.73 -23.39
CA PRO A 99 11.66 5.74 -23.50
C PRO A 99 12.15 5.89 -24.95
N THR A 100 11.97 4.87 -25.80
CA THR A 100 12.32 4.92 -27.23
C THR A 100 11.41 5.81 -28.07
N LEU A 101 10.25 6.24 -27.53
CA LEU A 101 9.32 7.12 -28.22
C LEU A 101 9.64 8.59 -27.91
N THR A 102 9.60 9.43 -28.96
CA THR A 102 9.83 10.88 -28.87
C THR A 102 8.78 11.53 -27.97
N GLN A 103 9.22 12.42 -27.06
CA GLN A 103 8.27 13.10 -26.17
C GLN A 103 7.40 14.06 -26.96
N SER A 104 6.10 13.84 -26.99
CA SER A 104 5.16 14.91 -27.32
C SER A 104 5.22 15.97 -26.21
N ARG A 105 5.19 17.26 -26.56
CA ARG A 105 5.15 18.39 -25.61
C ARG A 105 3.99 18.30 -24.61
N THR A 106 2.98 17.49 -24.87
CA THR A 106 1.79 17.29 -24.03
C THR A 106 1.94 16.23 -22.93
N ILE A 107 2.93 15.32 -23.01
CA ILE A 107 3.10 14.26 -22.01
C ILE A 107 4.20 14.66 -21.03
N SER A 108 3.80 15.16 -19.87
CA SER A 108 4.72 15.53 -18.79
C SER A 108 5.28 14.30 -18.06
N ASN A 109 4.44 13.28 -17.80
CA ASN A 109 4.83 12.05 -17.08
C ASN A 109 4.88 10.83 -17.99
N ARG A 110 6.00 10.10 -17.96
CA ARG A 110 6.20 8.83 -18.70
C ARG A 110 5.97 7.57 -17.87
N PHE A 111 5.56 7.73 -16.61
CA PHE A 111 5.30 6.65 -15.68
C PHE A 111 4.04 6.93 -14.87
N SER A 112 3.51 5.89 -14.24
CA SER A 112 2.42 5.99 -13.27
C SER A 112 2.78 5.21 -12.02
N LEU A 113 2.37 5.74 -10.87
CA LEU A 113 2.47 5.02 -9.60
C LEU A 113 1.20 4.20 -9.42
N VAL A 114 1.32 2.89 -9.31
CA VAL A 114 0.18 1.97 -9.15
C VAL A 114 0.39 1.04 -7.96
N GLY A 115 -0.71 0.60 -7.36
CA GLY A 115 -0.68 -0.40 -6.30
C GLY A 115 -0.45 -1.82 -6.86
N GLU A 116 0.06 -2.71 -6.02
CA GLU A 116 0.35 -4.11 -6.39
C GLU A 116 -0.84 -4.82 -7.07
N LYS A 117 -2.06 -4.61 -6.56
CA LYS A 117 -3.29 -5.23 -7.07
C LYS A 117 -3.65 -4.83 -8.51
N SER A 118 -3.05 -3.76 -9.01
CA SER A 118 -3.25 -3.27 -10.38
C SER A 118 -2.30 -3.91 -11.38
N LEU A 119 -1.43 -4.84 -10.94
CA LEU A 119 -0.41 -5.48 -11.77
C LEU A 119 -0.62 -6.98 -11.87
N VAL A 120 -0.34 -7.51 -13.06
CA VAL A 120 -0.31 -8.95 -13.35
C VAL A 120 1.06 -9.32 -13.90
N ARG A 121 1.65 -10.41 -13.38
CA ARG A 121 2.89 -10.96 -13.90
C ARG A 121 2.66 -11.53 -15.30
N VAL A 122 3.56 -11.22 -16.22
CA VAL A 122 3.60 -11.86 -17.53
C VAL A 122 4.39 -13.16 -17.39
N ASN A 123 3.74 -14.30 -17.62
CA ASN A 123 4.46 -15.56 -17.79
C ASN A 123 5.05 -15.55 -19.21
N VAL A 124 6.37 -15.59 -19.31
CA VAL A 124 7.11 -15.73 -20.58
C VAL A 124 7.51 -17.20 -20.73
#